data_AF-A0A7K3EA39-F1
#
_entry.id   AF-A0A7K3EA39-F1
#
_cell.length_a   1.000
_cell.length_b   1.000
_cell.length_c   1.000
_cell.angle_alpha   90.00
_cell.angle_beta   90.00
_cell.angle_gamma   90.00
#
_symmetry.space_group_name_H-M   'P 1'
#
loop_
_entity.id
_entity.type
_entity.pdbx_description
1 polymer ?
#
loop_
_entity_poly.entity_id
_entity_poly.type
_entity_poly.pdbx_seq_one_letter_code
_entity_poly.pdbx_strand_id
1 'polypeptide(L)'
;MDQSEQGHRPPPPPPPPQPGTPPGGHPGFGPPPPPYAPPAAPPQPYAQPPQPYAQPPQPYGQSAQPYPQPPQPYGQPAPPAHPYPYTQPPAGEAPLQGPEFMAVDRHNSVVVDVGGVAFEDHGVSVDFPWPEIRSVHYKASGNGKALMVAVIHADGTFFECSVEAKPRERLHQWFAHLAQVLGHYRPTG
;
A
#
# COMPACT_ATOMS: atom_id res chain seq x y z
N MET A 1 -43.60 -57.59 -40.11
CA MET A 1 -43.19 -57.51 -38.70
C MET A 1 -42.30 -56.27 -38.63
N ASP A 2 -42.86 -55.09 -38.86
CA ASP A 2 -43.71 -54.33 -37.93
C ASP A 2 -42.93 -53.98 -36.66
N GLN A 3 -42.71 -52.67 -36.49
CA GLN A 3 -42.36 -51.89 -35.28
C GLN A 3 -41.34 -50.80 -35.65
N SER A 4 -41.52 -49.50 -35.36
CA SER A 4 -42.68 -48.67 -35.07
C SER A 4 -42.13 -47.24 -35.03
N GLU A 5 -42.80 -46.37 -35.77
CA GLU A 5 -42.92 -44.92 -35.62
C GLU A 5 -42.30 -44.29 -34.36
N GLN A 6 -41.03 -43.91 -34.42
CA GLN A 6 -40.53 -42.84 -33.55
C GLN A 6 -40.55 -41.54 -34.34
N GLY A 7 -41.71 -40.86 -34.28
CA GLY A 7 -41.96 -39.57 -34.88
C GLY A 7 -40.83 -38.60 -34.55
N HIS A 8 -40.23 -38.05 -35.59
CA HIS A 8 -39.28 -36.95 -35.50
C HIS A 8 -40.02 -35.74 -34.97
N ARG A 9 -40.03 -35.60 -33.65
CA ARG A 9 -40.52 -34.39 -32.99
C ARG A 9 -39.60 -33.26 -33.44
N PRO A 10 -40.10 -32.19 -34.08
CA PRO A 10 -39.28 -31.01 -34.29
C PRO A 10 -38.82 -30.49 -32.92
N PRO A 11 -37.60 -29.95 -32.81
CA PRO A 11 -37.14 -29.35 -31.57
C PRO A 11 -38.11 -28.25 -31.14
N PRO A 12 -38.32 -28.04 -29.83
CA PRO A 12 -39.15 -26.93 -29.37
C PRO A 12 -38.58 -25.61 -29.90
N PRO A 13 -39.44 -24.63 -30.23
CA PRO A 13 -38.99 -23.31 -30.65
C PRO A 13 -38.15 -22.66 -29.53
N PRO A 14 -37.18 -21.80 -29.88
CA PRO A 14 -36.41 -21.07 -28.89
C PRO A 14 -37.34 -20.22 -28.01
N PRO A 15 -36.99 -20.00 -26.73
CA PRO A 15 -37.78 -19.16 -25.84
C PRO A 15 -37.89 -17.73 -26.40
N PRO A 16 -39.02 -17.03 -26.15
CA PRO A 16 -39.18 -15.65 -26.57
C PRO A 16 -38.10 -14.76 -25.92
N PRO A 17 -37.62 -13.70 -26.61
CA PRO A 17 -36.67 -12.78 -26.04
C PRO A 17 -37.26 -12.13 -24.79
N GLN A 18 -36.55 -12.25 -23.66
CA GLN A 18 -36.98 -11.65 -22.40
C GLN A 18 -36.95 -10.12 -22.53
N PRO A 19 -38.04 -9.40 -22.21
CA PRO A 19 -38.03 -7.95 -22.20
C PRO A 19 -37.25 -7.46 -20.98
N GLY A 20 -36.06 -6.89 -21.21
CA GLY A 20 -35.31 -6.22 -20.15
C GLY A 20 -33.78 -6.35 -20.18
N THR A 21 -33.15 -6.66 -21.31
CA THR A 21 -31.71 -6.40 -21.47
C THR A 21 -31.48 -4.93 -21.84
N PRO A 22 -30.99 -4.06 -20.93
CA PRO A 22 -30.54 -2.74 -21.33
C PRO A 22 -29.30 -2.88 -22.24
N PRO A 23 -29.20 -2.07 -23.31
CA PRO A 23 -28.02 -2.04 -24.15
C PRO A 23 -26.86 -1.37 -23.40
N GLY A 24 -25.70 -2.06 -23.35
CA GLY A 24 -24.37 -1.49 -23.07
C GLY A 24 -24.26 -0.44 -21.97
N GLY A 25 -23.95 -0.87 -20.74
CA GLY A 25 -23.64 0.04 -19.64
C GLY A 25 -22.88 -0.64 -18.50
N HIS A 26 -21.56 -0.41 -18.48
CA HIS A 26 -20.66 -0.47 -17.31
C HIS A 26 -20.26 -1.89 -16.84
N PRO A 27 -18.96 -2.21 -16.65
CA PRO A 27 -18.54 -3.42 -15.95
C PRO A 27 -18.85 -3.27 -14.46
N GLY A 28 -20.11 -3.49 -14.10
CA GLY A 28 -20.60 -3.57 -12.73
C GLY A 28 -20.22 -4.91 -12.11
N PHE A 29 -19.77 -4.86 -10.86
CA PHE A 29 -19.40 -5.99 -10.02
C PHE A 29 -20.42 -7.12 -10.11
N GLY A 30 -19.96 -8.31 -10.52
CA GLY A 30 -20.68 -9.55 -10.26
C GLY A 30 -20.85 -9.76 -8.75
N PRO A 31 -21.71 -10.71 -8.33
CA PRO A 31 -21.86 -11.04 -6.92
C PRO A 31 -20.48 -11.34 -6.30
N PRO A 32 -20.24 -10.94 -5.04
CA PRO A 32 -18.96 -11.19 -4.39
C PRO A 32 -18.67 -12.69 -4.41
N PRO A 33 -17.40 -13.10 -4.62
CA PRO A 33 -17.04 -14.50 -4.48
C PRO A 33 -17.41 -14.96 -3.06
N PRO A 34 -17.86 -16.23 -2.89
CA PRO A 34 -18.07 -16.77 -1.56
C PRO A 34 -16.79 -16.61 -0.73
N PRO A 35 -16.89 -16.39 0.60
CA PRO A 35 -15.71 -16.31 1.46
C PRO A 35 -14.87 -17.55 1.22
N TYR A 36 -13.57 -17.36 0.91
CA TYR A 36 -12.62 -18.45 0.87
C TYR A 36 -12.65 -19.15 2.23
N ALA A 37 -13.26 -20.33 2.27
CA ALA A 37 -13.07 -21.24 3.39
C ALA A 37 -11.57 -21.60 3.41
N PRO A 38 -10.89 -21.50 4.56
CA PRO A 38 -9.50 -21.95 4.63
C PRO A 38 -9.45 -23.44 4.25
N PRO A 39 -8.46 -23.87 3.46
CA PRO A 39 -8.28 -25.30 3.21
C PRO A 39 -8.07 -26.01 4.56
N ALA A 40 -8.73 -27.16 4.72
CA ALA A 40 -8.55 -28.01 5.89
C ALA A 40 -7.06 -28.28 6.10
N ALA A 41 -6.57 -28.04 7.32
CA ALA A 41 -5.20 -28.33 7.68
C ALA A 41 -4.90 -29.83 7.44
N PRO A 42 -3.73 -30.18 6.84
CA PRO A 42 -3.33 -31.57 6.77
C PRO A 42 -3.16 -32.14 8.19
N PRO A 43 -3.50 -33.41 8.44
CA PRO A 43 -3.27 -34.03 9.74
C PRO A 43 -1.77 -34.02 10.03
N GLN A 44 -1.38 -33.39 11.14
CA GLN A 44 -0.01 -33.44 11.66
C GLN A 44 0.30 -34.89 12.08
N PRO A 45 1.25 -35.60 11.46
CA PRO A 45 1.86 -36.72 12.13
C PRO A 45 2.93 -36.16 13.09
N TYR A 46 3.23 -36.91 14.13
CA TYR A 46 4.25 -36.63 15.16
C TYR A 46 3.75 -35.86 16.39
N ALA A 47 3.16 -36.66 17.29
CA ALA A 47 3.28 -36.44 18.72
C ALA A 47 4.76 -36.24 19.10
N GLN A 48 5.07 -35.14 19.78
CA GLN A 48 6.38 -34.95 20.40
C GLN A 48 6.51 -35.85 21.64
N PRO A 49 7.66 -36.53 21.85
CA PRO A 49 7.93 -37.20 23.11
C PRO A 49 8.23 -36.18 24.23
N PRO A 50 7.86 -36.46 25.49
CA PRO A 50 8.20 -35.58 26.61
C PRO A 50 9.71 -35.62 26.86
N GLN A 51 10.34 -34.44 26.99
CA GLN A 51 11.72 -34.29 27.45
C GLN A 51 11.75 -34.42 28.99
N PRO A 52 12.45 -35.41 29.57
CA PRO A 52 12.87 -35.33 30.96
C PRO A 52 14.28 -34.77 31.06
N TYR A 53 14.61 -34.26 32.25
CA TYR A 53 15.94 -33.83 32.74
C TYR A 53 16.15 -32.31 32.89
N ALA A 54 15.80 -31.86 34.10
CA ALA A 54 16.73 -31.36 35.12
C ALA A 54 17.81 -30.37 34.67
N GLN A 55 17.62 -29.11 35.06
CA GLN A 55 18.68 -28.10 35.13
C GLN A 55 19.67 -28.42 36.27
N PRO A 56 20.99 -28.39 36.05
CA PRO A 56 21.96 -28.31 37.13
C PRO A 56 22.09 -26.86 37.66
N PRO A 57 22.39 -26.66 38.97
CA PRO A 57 22.55 -25.33 39.55
C PRO A 57 23.84 -24.63 39.07
N GLN A 58 23.72 -23.32 38.81
CA GLN A 58 24.82 -22.43 38.45
C GLN A 58 25.78 -22.23 39.64
N PRO A 59 27.10 -22.39 39.47
CA PRO A 59 28.06 -21.99 40.48
C PRO A 59 28.35 -20.49 40.41
N TYR A 60 28.44 -19.90 41.59
CA TYR A 60 28.92 -18.56 41.89
C TYR A 60 30.30 -18.30 41.24
N GLY A 61 30.45 -17.14 40.59
CA GLY A 61 31.72 -16.70 40.01
C GLY A 61 31.75 -15.19 39.78
N GLN A 62 32.02 -14.44 40.84
CA GLN A 62 32.41 -13.04 40.78
C GLN A 62 33.76 -12.90 40.07
N SER A 63 33.84 -11.98 39.10
CA SER A 63 35.05 -11.17 38.89
C SER A 63 34.66 -9.88 38.16
N ALA A 64 34.51 -8.80 38.92
CA ALA A 64 34.48 -7.45 38.39
C ALA A 64 35.89 -7.06 37.91
N GLN A 65 36.00 -6.67 36.64
CA GLN A 65 37.18 -6.00 36.09
C GLN A 65 36.73 -4.62 35.61
N PRO A 66 37.13 -3.52 36.30
CA PRO A 66 36.95 -2.18 35.76
C PRO A 66 38.07 -1.87 34.77
N TYR A 67 37.73 -1.66 33.50
CA TYR A 67 38.65 -1.07 32.54
C TYR A 67 38.89 0.41 32.88
N PRO A 68 40.13 0.89 32.95
CA PRO A 68 40.41 2.32 33.02
C PRO A 68 40.13 3.00 31.67
N GLN A 69 39.38 4.09 31.69
CA GLN A 69 39.21 4.99 30.54
C GLN A 69 40.53 5.73 30.24
N PRO A 70 40.88 5.97 28.95
CA PRO A 70 41.97 6.87 28.61
C PRO A 70 41.56 8.35 28.83
N PRO A 71 42.50 9.23 29.24
CA PRO A 71 42.21 10.65 29.42
C PRO A 71 41.99 11.36 28.08
N GLN A 72 40.96 12.21 28.05
CA GLN A 72 40.68 13.14 26.95
C GLN A 72 41.75 14.25 26.93
N PRO A 73 42.40 14.55 25.80
CA PRO A 73 43.26 15.71 25.70
C PRO A 73 42.43 17.00 25.69
N TYR A 74 42.69 17.85 26.68
CA TYR A 74 42.21 19.22 26.78
C TYR A 74 42.66 20.07 25.58
N GLY A 75 41.74 20.91 25.08
CA GLY A 75 42.06 22.24 24.55
C GLY A 75 42.18 22.36 23.03
N GLN A 76 41.04 22.53 22.35
CA GLN A 76 41.02 23.33 21.12
C GLN A 76 40.84 24.81 21.48
N PRO A 77 41.66 25.73 20.95
CA PRO A 77 41.45 27.17 21.13
C PRO A 77 40.21 27.63 20.32
N ALA A 78 39.39 28.47 20.95
CA ALA A 78 38.26 29.12 20.31
C ALA A 78 38.72 30.03 19.15
N PRO A 79 38.01 30.04 17.99
CA PRO A 79 38.28 31.03 16.95
C PRO A 79 37.83 32.44 17.41
N PRO A 80 38.48 33.50 16.90
CA PRO A 80 38.17 34.87 17.30
C PRO A 80 36.76 35.29 16.87
N ALA A 81 36.07 35.98 17.78
CA ALA A 81 34.78 36.59 17.52
C ALA A 81 34.91 37.72 16.49
N HIS A 82 34.45 37.47 15.27
CA HIS A 82 34.21 38.52 14.28
C HIS A 82 32.76 39.03 14.46
N PRO A 83 32.53 40.34 14.67
CA PRO A 83 31.19 40.90 14.69
C PRO A 83 30.73 41.14 13.24
N TYR A 84 30.24 40.09 12.60
CA TYR A 84 29.38 40.26 11.43
C TYR A 84 27.93 40.34 11.93
N PRO A 85 27.15 41.36 11.55
CA PRO A 85 25.70 41.29 11.68
C PRO A 85 25.21 40.26 10.67
N TYR A 86 25.20 38.98 11.07
CA TYR A 86 24.45 37.97 10.35
C TYR A 86 22.97 38.32 10.49
N THR A 87 22.39 38.82 9.40
CA THR A 87 20.98 38.57 9.09
C THR A 87 20.80 37.06 9.22
N GLN A 88 20.16 36.65 10.31
CA GLN A 88 19.76 35.28 10.56
C GLN A 88 18.89 34.89 9.35
N PRO A 89 19.26 33.90 8.52
CA PRO A 89 18.27 33.31 7.62
C PRO A 89 17.13 32.81 8.52
N PRO A 90 15.86 33.01 8.15
CA PRO A 90 14.74 32.58 8.98
C PRO A 90 15.00 31.13 9.38
N ALA A 91 15.04 30.90 10.70
CA ALA A 91 15.21 29.58 11.27
C ALA A 91 14.22 28.67 10.56
N GLY A 92 14.76 27.71 9.82
CA GLY A 92 14.01 26.86 8.92
C GLY A 92 12.74 26.41 9.62
N GLU A 93 11.61 26.81 9.06
CA GLU A 93 10.36 26.11 9.23
C GLU A 93 10.70 24.65 8.97
N ALA A 94 10.95 23.89 10.05
CA ALA A 94 10.98 22.45 9.96
C ALA A 94 9.65 22.13 9.28
N PRO A 95 9.66 21.58 8.05
CA PRO A 95 8.42 21.38 7.34
C PRO A 95 7.52 20.58 8.28
N LEU A 96 6.22 20.86 8.26
CA LEU A 96 5.25 20.04 8.98
C LEU A 96 5.29 18.65 8.32
N GLN A 97 6.28 17.83 8.68
CA GLN A 97 6.57 16.54 8.05
C GLN A 97 5.56 15.55 8.62
N GLY A 98 4.35 15.59 8.09
CA GLY A 98 3.44 14.46 8.18
C GLY A 98 4.01 13.28 7.38
N PRO A 99 3.42 12.07 7.52
CA PRO A 99 3.86 10.91 6.78
C PRO A 99 3.71 11.17 5.27
N GLU A 100 4.72 10.84 4.48
CA GLU A 100 4.73 11.07 3.03
C GLU A 100 4.86 9.75 2.28
N PHE A 101 4.09 9.58 1.21
CA PHE A 101 4.22 8.50 0.26
C PHE A 101 4.66 9.05 -1.10
N MET A 102 5.65 8.40 -1.71
CA MET A 102 6.08 8.68 -3.08
C MET A 102 6.27 7.38 -3.87
N ALA A 103 5.67 7.32 -5.05
CA ALA A 103 5.88 6.28 -6.05
C ALA A 103 6.31 6.93 -7.37
N VAL A 104 7.39 6.41 -7.96
CA VAL A 104 7.97 6.95 -9.20
C VAL A 104 8.37 5.80 -10.13
N ASP A 105 8.04 5.95 -11.40
CA ASP A 105 8.50 5.13 -12.53
C ASP A 105 9.18 6.04 -13.58
N ARG A 106 9.56 5.51 -14.76
CA ARG A 106 10.23 6.27 -15.82
C ARG A 106 9.47 7.49 -16.31
N HIS A 107 8.14 7.46 -16.32
CA HIS A 107 7.34 8.53 -16.93
C HIS A 107 6.40 9.22 -15.94
N ASN A 108 6.10 8.55 -14.83
CA ASN A 108 4.99 8.92 -13.97
C ASN A 108 5.41 8.91 -12.51
N SER A 109 4.85 9.83 -11.73
CA SER A 109 5.01 9.86 -10.29
C SER A 109 3.70 10.17 -9.57
N VAL A 110 3.60 9.67 -8.34
CA VAL A 110 2.51 9.95 -7.41
C VAL A 110 3.13 10.29 -6.06
N VAL A 111 2.81 11.47 -5.53
CA VAL A 111 3.20 11.92 -4.20
C VAL A 111 1.94 12.13 -3.37
N VAL A 112 1.98 11.74 -2.10
CA VAL A 112 0.91 11.98 -1.12
C VAL A 112 1.56 12.46 0.16
N ASP A 113 1.30 13.71 0.53
CA ASP A 113 1.94 14.40 1.65
C ASP A 113 0.93 15.29 2.39
N VAL A 114 1.43 16.16 3.27
CA VAL A 114 0.60 17.09 4.05
C VAL A 114 -0.15 18.10 3.17
N GLY A 115 0.40 18.44 2.00
CA GLY A 115 -0.22 19.34 1.04
C GLY A 115 -1.39 18.71 0.29
N GLY A 116 -1.33 17.41 -0.01
CA GLY A 116 -2.35 16.74 -0.80
C GLY A 116 -1.87 15.49 -1.51
N VAL A 117 -2.36 15.32 -2.74
CA VAL A 117 -1.91 14.31 -3.69
C VAL A 117 -1.39 15.03 -4.93
N ALA A 118 -0.19 14.69 -5.41
CA ALA A 118 0.34 15.20 -6.67
C ALA A 118 0.55 14.05 -7.65
N PHE A 119 0.13 14.23 -8.89
CA PHE A 119 0.37 13.33 -10.00
C PHE A 119 1.32 13.97 -10.99
N GLU A 120 2.23 13.17 -11.52
CA GLU A 120 3.00 13.48 -12.72
C GLU A 120 2.71 12.39 -13.75
N ASP A 121 2.29 12.79 -14.95
CA ASP A 121 2.13 11.90 -16.10
C ASP A 121 2.87 12.49 -17.31
N HIS A 122 3.89 11.80 -17.79
CA HIS A 122 4.69 12.20 -18.96
C HIS A 122 5.20 13.66 -18.91
N GLY A 123 5.54 14.15 -17.72
CA GLY A 123 6.03 15.52 -17.48
C GLY A 123 4.94 16.58 -17.30
N VAL A 124 3.67 16.18 -17.30
CA VAL A 124 2.56 17.03 -16.86
C VAL A 124 2.29 16.76 -15.39
N SER A 125 2.50 17.77 -14.54
CA SER A 125 2.22 17.69 -13.11
C SER A 125 0.88 18.32 -12.78
N VAL A 126 0.12 17.68 -11.89
CA VAL A 126 -1.13 18.21 -11.32
C VAL A 126 -1.14 17.94 -9.82
N ASP A 127 -1.39 18.99 -9.06
CA ASP A 127 -1.49 18.96 -7.60
C ASP A 127 -2.96 19.04 -7.17
N PHE A 128 -3.33 18.19 -6.23
CA PHE A 128 -4.67 18.12 -5.63
C PHE A 128 -4.55 18.35 -4.12
N PRO A 129 -4.83 19.55 -3.60
CA PRO A 129 -4.75 19.79 -2.16
C PRO A 129 -5.90 19.09 -1.42
N TRP A 130 -5.67 18.68 -0.18
CA TRP A 130 -6.67 17.94 0.61
C TRP A 130 -8.10 18.53 0.65
N PRO A 131 -8.30 19.86 0.76
CA PRO A 131 -9.64 20.46 0.73
C PRO A 131 -10.41 20.23 -0.57
N GLU A 132 -9.70 20.00 -1.67
CA GLU A 132 -10.25 19.77 -3.00
C GLU A 132 -10.46 18.28 -3.30
N ILE A 133 -9.92 17.38 -2.46
CA ILE A 133 -10.04 15.93 -2.62
C ILE A 133 -11.29 15.43 -1.90
N ARG A 134 -12.24 14.87 -2.65
CA ARG A 134 -13.37 14.11 -2.10
C ARG A 134 -12.93 12.72 -1.66
N SER A 135 -12.30 11.97 -2.56
CA SER A 135 -11.81 10.62 -2.25
C SER A 135 -10.56 10.28 -3.03
N VAL A 136 -9.69 9.48 -2.41
CA VAL A 136 -8.54 8.86 -3.08
C VAL A 136 -8.80 7.36 -3.15
N HIS A 137 -8.74 6.80 -4.35
CA HIS A 137 -8.85 5.37 -4.61
C HIS A 137 -7.52 4.85 -5.12
N TYR A 138 -7.17 3.63 -4.76
CA TYR A 138 -5.96 3.00 -5.25
C TYR A 138 -6.19 1.50 -5.45
N LYS A 139 -5.62 0.95 -6.51
CA LYS A 139 -5.74 -0.45 -6.90
C LYS A 139 -4.54 -0.90 -7.72
N ALA A 140 -4.33 -2.21 -7.79
CA ALA A 140 -3.31 -2.75 -8.67
C ALA A 140 -3.80 -2.64 -10.12
N SER A 141 -2.90 -2.35 -11.06
CA SER A 141 -3.19 -2.49 -12.49
C SER A 141 -3.62 -3.92 -12.82
N GLY A 142 -4.35 -4.13 -13.92
CA GLY A 142 -4.92 -5.44 -14.26
C GLY A 142 -3.86 -6.55 -14.39
N ASN A 143 -2.61 -6.19 -14.67
CA ASN A 143 -1.47 -7.10 -14.72
C ASN A 143 -0.73 -7.27 -13.37
N GLY A 144 -1.11 -6.54 -12.32
CA GLY A 144 -0.49 -6.54 -11.01
C GLY A 144 0.91 -5.94 -10.96
N LYS A 145 1.29 -5.13 -11.95
CA LYS A 145 2.65 -4.56 -12.09
C LYS A 145 2.72 -3.06 -11.88
N ALA A 146 1.59 -2.39 -11.65
CA ALA A 146 1.56 -0.95 -11.43
C ALA A 146 0.57 -0.62 -10.32
N LEU A 147 0.87 0.45 -9.60
CA LEU A 147 -0.05 1.11 -8.68
C LEU A 147 -0.87 2.11 -9.48
N MET A 148 -2.18 1.95 -9.48
CA MET A 148 -3.10 2.95 -10.02
C MET A 148 -3.68 3.73 -8.85
N VAL A 149 -3.52 5.04 -8.86
CA VAL A 149 -4.09 5.96 -7.88
C VAL A 149 -5.04 6.90 -8.61
N ALA A 150 -6.22 7.09 -8.04
CA ALA A 150 -7.23 7.98 -8.57
C ALA A 150 -7.70 8.97 -7.51
N VAL A 151 -7.81 10.23 -7.90
CA VAL A 151 -8.35 11.32 -7.08
C VAL A 151 -9.72 11.70 -7.64
N ILE A 152 -10.71 11.71 -6.75
CA ILE A 152 -12.02 12.28 -7.02
C ILE A 152 -11.99 13.70 -6.45
N HIS A 153 -12.09 14.67 -7.34
CA HIS A 153 -12.14 16.07 -6.97
C HIS A 153 -13.48 16.41 -6.29
N ALA A 154 -13.53 17.51 -5.53
CA ALA A 154 -14.75 17.98 -4.87
C ALA A 154 -15.90 18.26 -5.85
N ASP A 155 -15.56 18.67 -7.08
CA ASP A 155 -16.48 18.87 -8.21
C ASP A 155 -17.02 17.55 -8.81
N GLY A 156 -16.40 16.41 -8.50
CA GLY A 156 -16.74 15.10 -9.04
C GLY A 156 -15.90 14.67 -10.24
N THR A 157 -14.98 15.52 -10.70
CA THR A 157 -13.97 15.15 -11.71
C THR A 157 -13.10 14.00 -11.20
N PHE A 158 -12.77 13.08 -12.10
CA PHE A 158 -11.93 11.92 -11.82
C PHE A 158 -10.57 12.08 -12.49
N PHE A 159 -9.50 11.95 -11.72
CA PHE A 159 -8.12 11.95 -12.20
C PHE A 159 -7.46 10.64 -11.81
N GLU A 160 -6.67 10.03 -12.70
CA GLU A 160 -5.97 8.77 -12.45
C GLU A 160 -4.52 8.88 -12.92
N CYS A 161 -3.60 8.33 -12.12
CA CYS A 161 -2.20 8.14 -12.48
C CYS A 161 -1.78 6.70 -12.19
N SER A 162 -1.01 6.13 -13.10
CA SER A 162 -0.48 4.77 -13.01
C SER A 162 1.04 4.80 -12.91
N VAL A 163 1.59 4.19 -11.86
CA VAL A 163 3.04 4.10 -11.62
C VAL A 163 3.49 2.65 -11.65
N GLU A 164 4.45 2.31 -12.50
CA GLU A 164 4.95 0.94 -12.61
C GLU A 164 5.76 0.53 -11.37
N ALA A 165 5.44 -0.64 -10.83
CA ALA A 165 6.05 -1.25 -9.66
C ALA A 165 6.85 -2.50 -10.08
N LYS A 166 8.11 -2.28 -10.43
CA LYS A 166 9.09 -3.37 -10.65
C LYS A 166 10.10 -3.38 -9.50
N PRO A 167 10.23 -4.47 -8.72
CA PRO A 167 9.50 -5.76 -8.78
C PRO A 167 8.12 -5.73 -8.08
N ARG A 168 7.29 -6.79 -8.24
CA ARG A 168 5.93 -6.89 -7.66
C ARG A 168 5.89 -6.71 -6.14
N GLU A 169 6.95 -7.07 -5.41
CA GLU A 169 7.04 -6.83 -3.97
C GLU A 169 6.97 -5.33 -3.62
N ARG A 170 7.54 -4.48 -4.48
CA ARG A 170 7.45 -3.01 -4.37
C ARG A 170 6.01 -2.54 -4.39
N LEU A 171 5.16 -3.19 -5.20
CA LEU A 171 3.73 -2.87 -5.26
C LEU A 171 3.05 -3.12 -3.91
N HIS A 172 3.31 -4.27 -3.27
CA HIS A 172 2.72 -4.56 -1.95
C HIS A 172 3.21 -3.59 -0.87
N GLN A 173 4.51 -3.22 -0.89
CA GLN A 173 5.06 -2.20 0.00
C GLN A 173 4.38 -0.85 -0.23
N TRP A 174 4.15 -0.47 -1.49
CA TRP A 174 3.43 0.74 -1.83
C TRP A 174 1.99 0.73 -1.34
N PHE A 175 1.25 -0.36 -1.49
CA PHE A 175 -0.10 -0.49 -0.94
C PHE A 175 -0.13 -0.29 0.58
N ALA A 176 0.77 -0.95 1.30
CA ALA A 176 0.85 -0.85 2.76
C ALA A 176 1.19 0.58 3.20
N HIS A 177 2.17 1.21 2.56
CA HIS A 177 2.60 2.57 2.89
C HIS A 177 1.52 3.61 2.54
N LEU A 178 0.95 3.53 1.33
CA LEU A 178 -0.11 4.43 0.88
C LEU A 178 -1.35 4.33 1.78
N ALA A 179 -1.75 3.12 2.21
CA ALA A 179 -2.86 2.94 3.14
C ALA A 179 -2.60 3.64 4.48
N GLN A 180 -1.38 3.56 5.01
CA GLN A 180 -1.00 4.24 6.25
C GLN A 180 -1.04 5.76 6.10
N VAL A 181 -0.48 6.30 5.01
CA VAL A 181 -0.44 7.74 4.75
C VAL A 181 -1.84 8.30 4.55
N LEU A 182 -2.67 7.65 3.72
CA LEU A 182 -4.06 8.06 3.50
C LEU A 182 -4.88 7.98 4.79
N GLY A 183 -4.63 7.01 5.66
CA GLY A 183 -5.28 6.92 6.97
C GLY A 183 -4.90 8.07 7.93
N HIS A 184 -3.76 8.72 7.72
CA HIS A 184 -3.34 9.87 8.52
C HIS A 184 -4.03 11.17 8.05
N TYR A 185 -4.11 11.40 6.74
CA TYR A 185 -4.66 12.66 6.19
C TYR A 185 -6.15 12.62 5.87
N ARG A 186 -6.76 11.44 5.77
CA ARG A 186 -8.22 11.31 5.69
C ARG A 186 -8.75 11.10 7.10
N PRO A 187 -9.14 12.16 7.84
CA PRO A 187 -9.90 11.97 9.06
C PRO A 187 -11.16 11.20 8.68
N THR A 188 -11.33 10.04 9.28
CA THR A 188 -12.54 9.23 9.16
C THR A 188 -13.69 10.10 9.68
N GLY A 189 -14.49 10.64 8.76
CA GLY A 189 -15.80 11.22 9.06
C GLY A 189 -16.80 10.12 9.36
#